data_AF-A0A076LH10-F1
#
_entry.id   AF-A0A076LH10-F1
#
_cell.length_a   1.000
_cell.length_b   1.000
_cell.length_c   1.000
_cell.angle_alpha   90.00
_cell.angle_beta   90.00
_cell.angle_gamma   90.00
#
_symmetry.space_group_name_H-M   'P 1'
#
loop_
_entity.id
_entity.type
_entity.pdbx_description
1 polymer ?
#
loop_
_entity_poly.entity_id
_entity_poly.type
_entity_poly.pdbx_seq_one_letter_code
_entity_poly.pdbx_strand_id
1 'polypeptide(L)'
;MLNDILAIKKRRILKKKKNLADVETQKQQAFIDLDTYQRRLTSNIQVYKNFCDNLTSIEFISLFEYRKKQADFEYDMKQLILDKKECENNICVLSKNINSLTEDIKKINISIEKIKYVLNDE
;
A
#
# COMPACT_ATOMS: atom_id res chain seq x y z
N MET A 1 -8.71 -16.33 38.82
CA MET A 1 -9.61 -16.36 37.64
C MET A 1 -9.69 -15.00 36.92
N LEU A 2 -10.25 -13.93 37.52
CA LEU A 2 -10.36 -12.61 36.86
C LEU A 2 -9.00 -11.97 36.52
N ASN A 3 -8.02 -12.08 37.43
CA ASN A 3 -6.64 -11.63 37.18
C ASN A 3 -5.98 -12.38 36.00
N ASP A 4 -6.25 -13.67 35.84
CA ASP A 4 -5.72 -14.48 34.73
C ASP A 4 -6.33 -14.05 33.40
N ILE A 5 -7.65 -13.81 33.37
CA ILE A 5 -8.38 -13.29 32.21
C ILE A 5 -7.83 -11.91 31.82
N LEU A 6 -7.57 -11.04 32.80
CA LEU A 6 -6.97 -9.72 32.59
C LEU A 6 -5.58 -9.84 31.96
N ALA A 7 -4.72 -10.73 32.49
CA ALA A 7 -3.39 -10.97 31.96
C ALA A 7 -3.42 -11.50 30.51
N ILE A 8 -4.35 -12.40 30.18
CA ILE A 8 -4.55 -12.92 28.83
C ILE A 8 -4.98 -11.78 27.88
N LYS A 9 -5.93 -10.94 28.28
CA LYS A 9 -6.41 -9.81 27.46
C LYS A 9 -5.31 -8.76 27.23
N LYS A 10 -4.52 -8.43 28.25
CA LYS A 10 -3.36 -7.53 28.13
C LYS A 10 -2.34 -8.05 27.10
N ARG A 11 -2.00 -9.35 27.18
CA ARG A 11 -1.14 -10.02 26.18
C ARG A 11 -1.72 -9.96 24.77
N ARG A 12 -3.03 -10.19 24.62
CA ARG A 12 -3.71 -10.12 23.32
C ARG A 12 -3.67 -8.72 22.71
N ILE A 13 -3.84 -7.66 23.51
CA ILE A 13 -3.70 -6.27 23.03
C ILE A 13 -2.28 -6.00 22.57
N LEU A 14 -1.26 -6.42 23.34
CA LEU A 14 0.13 -6.20 22.96
C LEU A 14 0.42 -6.81 21.58
N LYS A 15 -0.02 -8.06 21.37
CA LYS A 15 0.10 -8.73 20.07
C LYS A 15 -0.64 -7.99 18.95
N LYS A 16 -1.88 -7.54 19.20
CA LYS A 16 -2.66 -6.79 18.20
C LYS A 16 -2.05 -5.42 17.88
N LYS A 17 -1.49 -4.72 18.86
CA LYS A 17 -0.79 -3.44 18.66
C LYS A 17 0.47 -3.62 17.82
N LYS A 18 1.24 -4.69 18.06
CA LYS A 18 2.38 -5.04 17.21
C LYS A 18 1.93 -5.29 15.77
N ASN A 19 0.93 -6.14 15.58
CA ASN A 19 0.38 -6.41 14.25
C ASN A 19 -0.15 -5.13 13.56
N LEU A 20 -0.78 -4.22 14.31
CA LEU A 20 -1.25 -2.95 13.78
C LEU A 20 -0.08 -2.10 13.26
N ALA A 21 0.98 -1.95 14.04
CA ALA A 21 2.18 -1.23 13.64
C ALA A 21 2.81 -1.85 12.38
N ASP A 22 2.89 -3.19 12.31
CA ASP A 22 3.43 -3.89 11.14
C ASP A 22 2.60 -3.59 9.87
N VAL A 23 1.27 -3.60 9.97
CA VAL A 23 0.37 -3.29 8.85
C VAL A 23 0.44 -1.80 8.46
N GLU A 24 0.62 -0.90 9.43
CA GLU A 24 0.83 0.53 9.17
C GLU A 24 2.13 0.77 8.41
N THR A 25 3.23 0.11 8.79
CA THR A 25 4.49 0.16 8.06
C THR A 25 4.34 -0.36 6.64
N GLN A 26 3.65 -1.49 6.44
CA GLN A 26 3.36 -2.01 5.11
C GLN A 26 2.56 -1.02 4.26
N LYS A 27 1.57 -0.34 4.86
CA LYS A 27 0.79 0.68 4.16
C LYS A 27 1.63 1.89 3.77
N GLN A 28 2.55 2.33 4.64
CA GLN A 28 3.49 3.40 4.31
C GLN A 28 4.39 3.01 3.14
N GLN A 29 4.91 1.79 3.15
CA GLN A 29 5.71 1.28 2.03
C GLN A 29 4.91 1.25 0.73
N ALA A 30 3.66 0.78 0.77
CA ALA A 30 2.80 0.78 -0.41
C ALA A 30 2.56 2.19 -0.98
N PHE A 31 2.46 3.23 -0.13
CA PHE A 31 2.40 4.62 -0.64
C PHE A 31 3.69 5.07 -1.31
N ILE A 32 4.86 4.65 -0.80
CA ILE A 32 6.15 4.94 -1.42
C ILE A 32 6.26 4.25 -2.79
N ASP A 33 5.81 3.00 -2.87
CA ASP A 33 5.78 2.25 -4.12
C ASP A 33 4.82 2.90 -5.13
N LEU A 34 3.65 3.36 -4.67
CA LEU A 34 2.67 4.07 -5.51
C LEU A 34 3.26 5.35 -6.11
N ASP A 35 3.94 6.17 -5.30
CA ASP A 35 4.64 7.37 -5.78
C ASP A 35 5.73 7.00 -6.79
N THR A 36 6.46 5.91 -6.54
CA THR A 36 7.47 5.40 -7.47
C THR A 36 6.86 5.02 -8.83
N TYR A 37 5.73 4.32 -8.84
CA TYR A 37 5.02 4.00 -10.09
C TYR A 37 4.53 5.27 -10.80
N GLN A 38 4.04 6.27 -10.07
CA GLN A 38 3.64 7.56 -10.66
C GLN A 38 4.83 8.27 -11.31
N ARG A 39 5.99 8.33 -10.65
CA ARG A 39 7.21 8.91 -11.23
C ARG A 39 7.67 8.14 -12.47
N ARG A 40 7.62 6.81 -12.43
CA ARG A 40 7.98 5.96 -13.58
C ARG A 40 7.05 6.21 -14.77
N LEU A 41 5.74 6.31 -14.56
CA LEU A 41 4.77 6.65 -15.61
C LEU A 41 5.11 7.99 -16.28
N THR A 42 5.31 9.04 -15.47
CA THR A 42 5.68 10.37 -15.97
C THR A 42 6.99 10.35 -16.74
N SER A 43 8.00 9.66 -16.21
CA SER A 43 9.29 9.48 -16.88
C SER A 43 9.14 8.77 -18.22
N ASN A 44 8.36 7.69 -18.29
CA ASN A 44 8.18 6.93 -19.53
C ASN A 44 7.47 7.75 -20.61
N ILE A 45 6.44 8.52 -20.21
CA ILE A 45 5.77 9.48 -21.09
C ILE A 45 6.76 10.52 -21.62
N GLN A 46 7.60 11.09 -20.75
CA GLN A 46 8.57 12.11 -21.15
C GLN A 46 9.63 11.54 -22.11
N VAL A 47 10.13 10.33 -21.84
CA VAL A 47 11.09 9.65 -22.72
C VAL A 47 10.50 9.38 -24.09
N TYR A 48 9.27 8.87 -24.14
CA TYR A 48 8.58 8.61 -25.42
C TYR A 48 8.29 9.91 -26.18
N LYS A 49 7.86 10.97 -25.47
CA LYS A 49 7.67 12.29 -26.06
C LYS A 49 8.98 12.84 -26.65
N ASN A 50 10.08 12.79 -25.91
CA ASN A 50 11.39 13.22 -26.40
C ASN A 50 11.83 12.41 -27.62
N PHE A 51 11.56 11.10 -27.66
CA PHE A 51 11.81 10.27 -28.83
C PHE A 51 11.01 10.77 -30.04
N CYS A 52 9.71 11.06 -29.87
CA CYS A 52 8.84 11.59 -30.92
C CYS A 52 9.23 13.00 -31.38
N ASP A 53 9.57 13.89 -30.46
CA ASP A 53 9.94 15.29 -30.77
C ASP A 53 11.26 15.35 -31.57
N ASN A 54 12.16 14.39 -31.35
CA ASN A 54 13.43 14.25 -32.09
C ASN A 54 13.30 13.54 -33.45
N LEU A 55 12.09 13.22 -33.92
CA LEU A 55 11.86 12.57 -35.23
C LEU A 55 12.10 13.50 -36.44
N THR A 56 12.68 14.68 -36.27
CA THR A 56 12.97 15.62 -37.37
C THR A 56 14.45 15.59 -37.78
N SER A 57 14.78 14.84 -38.86
CA SER A 57 15.84 15.16 -39.85
C SER A 57 16.37 13.94 -40.62
N ILE A 58 16.08 12.71 -40.18
CA ILE A 58 16.54 11.52 -40.91
C ILE A 58 15.34 11.02 -41.72
N GLU A 59 15.34 11.37 -43.01
CA GLU A 59 14.51 10.69 -44.01
C GLU A 59 14.55 9.18 -43.72
N PHE A 60 13.41 8.59 -43.36
CA PHE A 60 13.34 7.18 -42.92
C PHE A 60 14.13 6.83 -41.62
N ILE A 61 13.86 7.46 -40.46
CA ILE A 61 13.82 6.62 -39.25
C ILE A 61 12.84 5.52 -39.58
N SER A 62 13.32 4.27 -39.71
CA SER A 62 12.52 3.24 -40.36
C SER A 62 11.20 3.16 -39.60
N LEU A 63 10.07 3.22 -40.32
CA LEU A 63 8.74 3.05 -39.74
C LEU A 63 8.67 1.86 -38.76
N PHE A 64 9.54 0.87 -38.99
CA PHE A 64 9.81 -0.25 -38.12
C PHE A 64 10.38 0.13 -36.73
N GLU A 65 11.42 0.97 -36.64
CA GLU A 65 11.98 1.46 -35.37
C GLU A 65 10.97 2.27 -34.55
N TYR A 66 10.21 3.13 -35.23
CA TYR A 66 9.12 3.88 -34.59
C TYR A 66 8.05 2.92 -34.02
N ARG A 67 7.56 1.97 -34.85
CA ARG A 67 6.55 0.99 -34.42
C ARG A 67 7.04 0.13 -33.27
N LYS A 68 8.32 -0.26 -33.28
CA LYS A 68 8.94 -1.00 -32.18
C LYS A 68 8.93 -0.17 -30.91
N LYS A 69 9.39 1.09 -30.97
CA LYS A 69 9.44 1.97 -29.80
C LYS A 69 8.04 2.29 -29.25
N GLN A 70 7.06 2.44 -30.12
CA GLN A 70 5.66 2.59 -29.76
C GLN A 70 5.12 1.35 -29.03
N ALA A 71 5.37 0.15 -29.57
CA ALA A 71 4.94 -1.09 -28.95
C ALA A 71 5.58 -1.31 -27.55
N ASP A 72 6.88 -1.02 -27.42
CA ASP A 72 7.59 -1.08 -26.13
C ASP A 72 6.97 -0.09 -25.12
N PHE A 73 6.70 1.14 -25.56
CA PHE A 73 6.04 2.15 -24.72
C PHE A 73 4.64 1.72 -24.28
N GLU A 74 3.80 1.24 -25.20
CA GLU A 74 2.44 0.78 -24.90
C GLU A 74 2.45 -0.40 -23.92
N TYR A 75 3.39 -1.34 -24.11
CA TYR A 75 3.57 -2.47 -23.20
C TYR A 75 3.97 -2.00 -21.80
N ASP A 76 5.02 -1.17 -21.69
CA ASP A 76 5.50 -0.67 -20.40
C ASP A 76 4.44 0.17 -19.69
N MET A 77 3.72 1.02 -20.42
CA MET A 77 2.62 1.82 -19.87
C MET A 77 1.51 0.94 -19.33
N LYS A 78 1.12 -0.10 -20.07
CA LYS A 78 0.10 -1.04 -19.62
C LYS A 78 0.53 -1.75 -18.34
N GLN A 79 1.78 -2.21 -18.26
CA GLN A 79 2.30 -2.88 -17.07
C GLN A 79 2.35 -1.93 -15.86
N LEU A 80 2.89 -0.72 -16.04
CA LEU A 80 2.96 0.28 -14.97
C LEU A 80 1.57 0.69 -14.45
N ILE A 81 0.56 0.76 -15.33
CA ILE A 81 -0.82 1.04 -14.92
C ILE A 81 -1.41 -0.12 -14.10
N LEU A 82 -1.12 -1.37 -14.47
CA LEU A 82 -1.56 -2.55 -13.73
C LEU A 82 -0.90 -2.60 -12.34
N ASP A 83 0.42 -2.43 -12.28
CA ASP A 83 1.18 -2.43 -11.02
C ASP A 83 0.70 -1.31 -10.09
N LYS A 84 0.43 -0.12 -10.65
CA LYS A 84 -0.15 1.01 -9.90
C LYS A 84 -1.51 0.64 -9.31
N LYS A 85 -2.41 0.04 -10.10
CA LYS A 85 -3.74 -0.37 -9.63
C LYS A 85 -3.67 -1.44 -8.55
N GLU A 86 -2.76 -2.40 -8.68
CA GLU A 86 -2.54 -3.42 -7.66
C GLU A 86 -2.06 -2.77 -6.35
N CYS A 87 -1.12 -1.83 -6.44
CA CYS A 87 -0.64 -1.08 -5.30
C CYS A 87 -1.76 -0.28 -4.60
N GLU A 88 -2.61 0.41 -5.36
CA GLU A 88 -3.80 1.13 -4.84
C GLU A 88 -4.77 0.17 -4.14
N ASN A 89 -5.01 -1.01 -4.71
CA ASN A 89 -5.84 -2.04 -4.09
C ASN A 89 -5.22 -2.56 -2.78
N ASN A 90 -3.91 -2.78 -2.76
CA ASN A 90 -3.19 -3.19 -1.55
C ASN A 90 -3.30 -2.13 -0.44
N ILE A 91 -3.18 -0.84 -0.76
CA ILE A 91 -3.42 0.26 0.20
C ILE A 91 -4.85 0.22 0.76
N CYS A 92 -5.84 -0.06 -0.08
CA CYS A 92 -7.24 -0.20 0.34
C CYS A 92 -7.42 -1.37 1.32
N VAL A 93 -6.87 -2.55 1.00
CA VAL A 93 -6.91 -3.74 1.86
C VAL A 93 -6.23 -3.48 3.20
N LEU A 94 -5.00 -2.92 3.18
CA LEU A 94 -4.26 -2.59 4.40
C LEU A 94 -5.02 -1.59 5.27
N SER A 95 -5.69 -0.60 4.65
CA SER A 95 -6.52 0.37 5.38
C SER A 95 -7.72 -0.29 6.08
N LYS A 96 -8.38 -1.26 5.43
CA LYS A 96 -9.46 -2.04 6.06
C LYS A 96 -8.93 -2.87 7.23
N ASN A 97 -7.75 -3.48 7.08
CA ASN A 97 -7.11 -4.25 8.15
C ASN A 97 -6.75 -3.37 9.37
N ILE A 98 -6.19 -2.18 9.14
CA ILE A 98 -5.90 -1.19 10.19
C ILE A 98 -7.17 -0.82 10.95
N ASN A 99 -8.26 -0.51 10.23
CA ASN A 99 -9.54 -0.16 10.84
C ASN A 99 -10.09 -1.31 11.70
N SER A 100 -10.08 -2.54 11.17
CA SER A 100 -10.53 -3.73 11.89
C SER A 100 -9.70 -4.00 13.16
N LEU A 101 -8.37 -3.93 13.06
CA LEU A 101 -7.47 -4.11 14.19
C LEU A 101 -7.68 -3.03 15.26
N THR A 102 -7.89 -1.79 14.85
CA THR A 102 -8.15 -0.66 15.74
C THR A 102 -9.44 -0.87 16.53
N GLU A 103 -10.53 -1.26 15.86
CA GLU A 103 -11.80 -1.55 16.52
C GLU A 103 -11.71 -2.76 17.47
N ASP A 104 -10.99 -3.81 17.08
CA ASP A 104 -10.74 -4.96 17.95
C ASP A 104 -9.96 -4.57 19.21
N ILE A 105 -8.93 -3.73 19.09
CA ILE A 105 -8.16 -3.23 20.23
C ILE A 105 -9.06 -2.42 21.16
N LYS A 106 -9.91 -1.52 20.62
CA LYS A 106 -10.88 -0.75 21.41
C LYS A 106 -11.82 -1.66 22.21
N LYS A 107 -12.39 -2.69 21.56
CA LYS A 107 -13.28 -3.66 22.24
C LYS A 107 -12.59 -4.39 23.38
N ILE A 108 -11.34 -4.82 23.18
CA ILE A 108 -10.59 -5.51 24.23
C ILE A 108 -10.24 -4.55 25.37
N ASN A 109 -9.86 -3.30 25.07
CA ASN A 109 -9.60 -2.27 26.09
C ASN A 109 -10.84 -2.02 26.95
N ILE A 110 -12.02 -1.83 26.34
CA ILE A 110 -13.29 -1.67 27.08
C ILE A 110 -13.52 -2.89 27.98
N SER A 111 -13.30 -4.10 27.48
CA SER A 111 -13.44 -5.32 28.28
C SER A 111 -12.43 -5.40 29.43
N ILE A 112 -11.22 -4.86 29.27
CA ILE A 112 -10.21 -4.78 30.34
C ILE A 112 -10.65 -3.80 31.42
N GLU A 113 -11.12 -2.61 31.04
CA GLU A 113 -11.57 -1.60 32.00
C GLU A 113 -12.75 -2.11 32.84
N LYS A 114 -13.69 -2.84 32.22
CA LYS A 114 -14.77 -3.52 32.96
C LYS A 114 -14.26 -4.52 34.00
N ILE A 115 -13.24 -5.31 33.65
CA ILE A 115 -12.65 -6.29 34.59
C ILE A 115 -11.91 -5.57 35.73
N LYS A 116 -11.16 -4.51 35.42
CA LYS A 116 -10.47 -3.71 36.45
C LYS A 116 -11.45 -3.06 37.41
N TYR A 117 -12.56 -2.54 36.90
CA TYR A 117 -13.62 -1.95 37.71
C TYR A 117 -14.15 -2.97 38.74
N VAL A 118 -14.51 -4.18 38.28
CA VAL A 118 -14.96 -5.27 39.17
C VAL A 118 -13.90 -5.65 40.20
N LEU A 119 -12.63 -5.74 39.80
CA LEU A 119 -11.52 -6.07 40.70
C LEU A 119 -11.18 -4.97 41.72
N ASN A 120 -11.60 -3.73 41.47
CA ASN A 120 -11.37 -2.58 42.38
C ASN A 120 -12.57 -2.33 43.31
N ASP A 121 -13.75 -2.83 42.95
CA ASP A 121 -14.98 -2.77 43.77
C ASP A 121 -15.09 -3.97 44.74
N GLU A 122 -14.21 -4.97 44.62
CA GLU A 122 -13.99 -6.09 45.58
C GLU A 122 -12.87 -5.76 46.58
#